data_AF-A0A842XZY8-F1
#
_entry.id   AF-A0A842XZY8-F1
#
_cell.length_a   1.000
_cell.length_b   1.000
_cell.length_c   1.000
_cell.angle_alpha   90.00
_cell.angle_beta   90.00
_cell.angle_gamma   90.00
#
_symmetry.space_group_name_H-M   'P 1'
#
loop_
_entity.id
_entity.type
_entity.pdbx_description
1 polymer ?
#
loop_
_entity_poly.entity_id
_entity_poly.type
_entity_poly.pdbx_seq_one_letter_code
_entity_poly.pdbx_strand_id
1 'polypeptide(L)'
;MESCKICNGDQDSKYFEGYNICTGCADLMEDLMSEYFLRTLKFDKESPGKGFLRHLQNGRHFTSNYVRIRRHQKRHLRHMEEHVLDEIEKGAEGGKQRYLDRLRQTINWLEKCPEFYNYYFKEYYVCPECKASIFDHYGKHESGDWLMITCDRCNTVIKKYFSPKFTS
;
A
#
# COMPACT_ATOMS: atom_id res chain seq x y z
N MET A 1 3.97 21.67 -20.16
CA MET A 1 3.03 20.78 -19.47
C MET A 1 3.87 19.89 -18.57
N GLU A 2 3.57 19.83 -17.27
CA GLU A 2 4.24 18.85 -16.41
C GLU A 2 3.75 17.44 -16.75
N SER A 3 4.56 16.43 -16.51
CA SER A 3 4.26 15.03 -16.81
C SER A 3 4.34 14.16 -15.54
N CYS A 4 3.52 13.10 -15.51
CA CYS A 4 3.48 12.17 -14.40
C CYS A 4 4.83 11.45 -14.25
N LYS A 5 5.38 11.38 -13.04
CA LYS A 5 6.65 10.69 -12.78
C LYS A 5 6.63 9.17 -12.97
N ILE A 6 5.44 8.56 -13.00
CA ILE A 6 5.26 7.11 -13.18
C ILE A 6 5.03 6.77 -14.65
N CYS A 7 4.01 7.35 -15.27
CA CYS A 7 3.57 6.97 -16.62
C CYS A 7 4.03 7.92 -17.74
N ASN A 8 4.70 9.03 -17.40
CA ASN A 8 5.09 10.11 -18.34
C ASN A 8 3.94 10.73 -19.15
N GLY A 9 2.68 10.42 -18.81
CA GLY A 9 1.50 11.01 -19.42
C GLY A 9 1.18 12.41 -18.87
N ASP A 10 0.09 12.97 -19.37
CA ASP A 10 -0.40 14.29 -18.98
C ASP A 10 -0.70 14.36 -17.48
N GLN A 11 -0.29 15.45 -16.86
CA GLN A 11 -0.59 15.73 -15.47
C GLN A 11 -2.00 16.31 -15.35
N ASP A 12 -2.92 15.55 -14.79
CA ASP A 12 -4.30 15.97 -14.46
C ASP A 12 -4.43 16.47 -13.01
N SER A 13 -3.58 15.99 -12.12
CA SER A 13 -3.55 16.29 -10.68
C SER A 13 -2.15 16.06 -10.12
N LYS A 14 -1.83 16.57 -8.92
CA LYS A 14 -0.50 16.38 -8.29
C LYS A 14 -0.63 15.62 -6.97
N TYR A 15 -0.93 14.33 -7.04
CA TYR A 15 -0.95 13.47 -5.86
C TYR A 15 0.46 13.24 -5.32
N PHE A 16 0.53 12.99 -4.01
CA PHE A 16 1.75 12.78 -3.24
C PHE A 16 2.74 13.95 -3.40
N GLU A 17 2.63 14.92 -2.50
CA GLU A 17 3.47 16.12 -2.48
C GLU A 17 4.96 15.78 -2.70
N GLY A 18 5.57 16.43 -3.69
CA GLY A 18 6.97 16.19 -4.08
C GLY A 18 7.19 15.08 -5.12
N TYR A 19 6.21 14.24 -5.41
CA TYR A 19 6.34 13.13 -6.37
C TYR A 19 5.64 13.37 -7.72
N ASN A 20 4.76 14.36 -7.81
CA ASN A 20 4.09 14.77 -9.05
C ASN A 20 3.44 13.58 -9.81
N ILE A 21 2.51 12.89 -9.13
CA ILE A 21 1.84 11.69 -9.64
C ILE A 21 0.42 12.05 -10.09
N CYS A 22 0.03 11.60 -11.30
CA CYS A 22 -1.31 11.80 -11.85
C CYS A 22 -2.36 10.90 -11.17
N THR A 23 -3.64 11.21 -11.33
CA THR A 23 -4.76 10.53 -10.63
C THR A 23 -4.71 9.02 -10.83
N GLY A 24 -4.62 8.56 -12.09
CA GLY A 24 -4.65 7.13 -12.40
C GLY A 24 -3.43 6.35 -11.89
N CYS A 25 -2.27 6.99 -11.75
CA CYS A 25 -1.12 6.37 -11.11
C CYS A 25 -1.21 6.43 -9.58
N ALA A 26 -1.90 7.43 -9.03
CA ALA A 26 -2.14 7.52 -7.60
C ALA A 26 -3.10 6.41 -7.12
N ASP A 27 -4.15 6.13 -7.88
CA ASP A 27 -5.08 5.04 -7.58
C ASP A 27 -4.35 3.69 -7.50
N LEU A 28 -3.54 3.37 -8.51
CA LEU A 28 -2.72 2.13 -8.54
C LEU A 28 -1.69 2.09 -7.41
N MET A 29 -1.14 3.24 -7.03
CA MET A 29 -0.22 3.36 -5.92
C MET A 29 -0.90 3.01 -4.60
N GLU A 30 -2.09 3.56 -4.36
CA GLU A 30 -2.88 3.28 -3.17
C GLU A 30 -3.27 1.79 -3.08
N ASP A 31 -3.62 1.16 -4.22
CA ASP A 31 -3.92 -0.28 -4.29
C ASP A 31 -2.70 -1.11 -3.85
N LEU A 32 -1.52 -0.84 -4.42
CA LEU A 32 -0.26 -1.52 -4.06
C LEU A 32 0.13 -1.31 -2.59
N MET A 33 0.00 -0.08 -2.09
CA MET A 33 0.38 0.21 -0.71
C MET A 33 -0.58 -0.39 0.30
N SER A 34 -1.86 -0.52 -0.05
CA SER A 34 -2.88 -1.16 0.79
C SER A 34 -2.68 -2.66 0.89
N GLU A 35 -2.38 -3.32 -0.23
CA GLU A 35 -1.97 -4.72 -0.29
C GLU A 35 -0.74 -4.93 0.61
N TYR A 36 0.27 -4.08 0.43
CA TYR A 36 1.50 -4.16 1.21
C TYR A 36 1.28 -4.00 2.71
N PHE A 37 0.41 -3.06 3.09
CA PHE A 37 0.03 -2.84 4.48
C PHE A 37 -0.60 -4.10 5.09
N LEU A 38 -1.59 -4.70 4.41
CA LEU A 38 -2.22 -5.93 4.87
C LEU A 38 -1.23 -7.09 5.01
N ARG A 39 -0.32 -7.27 4.05
CA ARG A 39 0.73 -8.29 4.15
C ARG A 39 1.62 -8.06 5.35
N THR A 40 2.04 -6.82 5.57
CA THR A 40 2.89 -6.44 6.70
C THR A 40 2.22 -6.79 8.03
N LEU A 41 0.90 -6.57 8.14
CA LEU A 41 0.12 -6.96 9.33
C LEU A 41 -0.01 -8.47 9.51
N LYS A 42 -0.15 -9.24 8.42
CA LYS A 42 -0.27 -10.70 8.47
C LYS A 42 1.02 -11.34 8.97
N PHE A 43 2.18 -10.92 8.47
CA PHE A 43 3.49 -11.46 8.88
C PHE A 43 3.78 -11.27 10.37
N ASP A 44 3.22 -10.23 10.99
CA ASP A 44 3.40 -9.97 12.42
C ASP A 44 2.54 -10.87 13.32
N LYS A 45 1.35 -11.29 12.86
CA LYS A 45 0.51 -12.24 13.61
C LYS A 45 1.13 -13.64 13.69
N GLU A 46 1.96 -13.99 12.71
CA GLU A 46 2.62 -15.31 12.61
C GLU A 46 3.92 -15.41 13.42
N SER A 47 4.41 -14.34 14.06
CA SER A 47 5.63 -14.35 14.90
C SER A 47 5.29 -14.40 16.40
N PRO A 48 5.24 -15.58 17.06
CA PRO A 48 4.64 -15.74 18.39
C PRO A 48 5.48 -15.18 19.57
N GLY A 49 6.60 -14.50 19.31
CA GLY A 49 7.61 -14.20 20.33
C GLY A 49 7.77 -12.73 20.75
N LYS A 50 7.01 -11.78 20.20
CA LYS A 50 7.29 -10.33 20.40
C LYS A 50 6.15 -9.50 21.00
N GLY A 51 5.04 -10.12 21.40
CA GLY A 51 3.90 -9.42 22.02
C GLY A 51 4.25 -8.78 23.37
N PHE A 52 5.14 -9.40 24.15
CA PHE A 52 5.40 -8.98 25.54
C PHE A 52 6.24 -7.70 25.67
N LEU A 53 7.03 -7.32 24.65
CA LEU A 53 7.90 -6.14 24.70
C LEU A 53 7.24 -4.85 24.17
N ARG A 54 6.01 -4.94 23.62
CA ARG A 54 5.32 -3.83 22.93
C ARG A 54 4.71 -2.79 23.89
N HIS A 55 4.59 -3.05 25.19
CA HIS A 55 3.93 -2.13 26.13
C HIS A 55 4.83 -1.02 26.69
N LEU A 56 6.11 -1.00 26.38
CA LEU A 56 7.04 0.01 26.90
C LEU A 56 7.57 0.88 25.76
N GLN A 57 7.11 2.15 25.76
CA GLN A 57 7.69 3.33 25.09
C GLN A 57 7.08 3.75 23.75
N ASN A 58 6.24 4.78 23.81
CA ASN A 58 5.58 5.44 22.66
C ASN A 58 6.55 6.04 21.63
N GLY A 59 7.82 6.30 21.97
CA GLY A 59 8.86 6.71 21.02
C GLY A 59 9.53 5.56 20.25
N ARG A 60 9.54 4.33 20.79
CA ARG A 60 10.14 3.15 20.14
C ARG A 60 9.20 2.49 19.13
N HIS A 61 7.89 2.75 19.23
CA HIS A 61 6.86 2.18 18.35
C HIS A 61 6.96 2.65 16.90
N PHE A 62 7.24 3.93 16.66
CA PHE A 62 7.42 4.47 15.31
C PHE A 62 8.59 3.81 14.58
N THR A 63 9.76 3.72 15.24
CA THR A 63 10.96 3.06 14.69
C THR A 63 10.72 1.57 14.45
N SER A 64 9.99 0.90 15.36
CA SER A 64 9.54 -0.49 15.19
C SER A 64 8.68 -0.66 13.94
N ASN A 65 7.65 0.16 13.76
CA ASN A 65 6.71 0.03 12.66
C ASN A 65 7.38 0.38 11.33
N TYR A 66 8.26 1.37 11.33
CA TYR A 66 9.07 1.74 10.18
C TYR A 66 10.03 0.62 9.74
N VAL A 67 10.68 -0.06 10.69
CA VAL A 67 11.50 -1.25 10.38
C VAL A 67 10.65 -2.39 9.80
N ARG A 68 9.42 -2.57 10.29
CA ARG A 68 8.49 -3.58 9.75
C ARG A 68 8.08 -3.26 8.32
N ILE A 69 7.72 -2.00 8.05
CA ILE A 69 7.39 -1.49 6.72
C ILE A 69 8.55 -1.66 5.75
N ARG A 70 9.82 -1.64 6.18
CA ARG A 70 10.96 -1.82 5.27
C ARG A 70 11.31 -3.28 5.00
N ARG A 71 10.97 -4.17 5.92
CA ARG A 71 11.46 -5.56 5.91
C ARG A 71 10.99 -6.37 4.71
N HIS A 72 9.80 -6.11 4.20
CA HIS A 72 9.14 -6.95 3.21
C HIS A 72 8.90 -6.27 1.86
N GLN A 73 9.37 -5.03 1.66
CA GLN A 73 9.08 -4.23 0.46
C GLN A 73 9.52 -4.94 -0.83
N LYS A 74 10.78 -5.38 -0.89
CA LYS A 74 11.32 -6.06 -2.07
C LYS A 74 10.59 -7.37 -2.38
N ARG A 75 10.22 -8.12 -1.34
CA ARG A 75 9.46 -9.38 -1.50
C ARG A 75 8.05 -9.10 -2.01
N HIS A 76 7.41 -8.05 -1.50
CA HIS A 76 6.10 -7.62 -1.97
C HIS A 76 6.14 -7.17 -3.43
N LEU A 77 7.06 -6.28 -3.80
CA LEU A 77 7.16 -5.79 -5.19
C LEU A 77 7.38 -6.94 -6.17
N ARG A 78 8.29 -7.86 -5.84
CA ARG A 78 8.51 -9.06 -6.66
C ARG A 78 7.24 -9.91 -6.81
N HIS A 79 6.54 -10.18 -5.70
CA HIS A 79 5.30 -10.96 -5.73
C HIS A 79 4.21 -10.27 -6.57
N MET A 80 4.10 -8.94 -6.49
CA MET A 80 3.15 -8.18 -7.30
C MET A 80 3.56 -8.18 -8.77
N GLU A 81 4.85 -8.09 -9.08
CA GLU A 81 5.35 -8.15 -10.46
C GLU A 81 5.10 -9.53 -11.08
N GLU A 82 5.47 -10.61 -10.39
CA GLU A 82 5.21 -11.99 -10.80
C GLU A 82 3.72 -12.19 -11.13
N HIS A 83 2.83 -11.75 -10.24
CA HIS A 83 1.40 -11.86 -10.46
C HIS A 83 0.90 -11.03 -11.65
N VAL A 84 1.43 -9.83 -11.85
CA VAL A 84 1.06 -9.01 -13.02
C VAL A 84 1.49 -9.68 -14.32
N LEU A 85 2.69 -10.25 -14.36
CA LEU A 85 3.19 -10.98 -15.53
C LEU A 85 2.34 -12.22 -15.80
N ASP A 86 2.01 -13.01 -14.78
CA ASP A 86 1.14 -14.19 -14.91
C ASP A 86 -0.24 -13.81 -15.50
N GLU A 87 -0.85 -12.72 -15.04
CA GLU A 87 -2.15 -12.28 -15.55
C GLU A 87 -2.09 -11.74 -16.99
N ILE A 88 -0.98 -11.14 -17.38
CA ILE A 88 -0.73 -10.74 -18.78
C ILE A 88 -0.57 -11.99 -19.66
N GLU A 89 0.20 -12.99 -19.21
CA GLU A 89 0.41 -14.25 -19.93
C GLU A 89 -0.87 -15.06 -20.12
N LYS A 90 -1.82 -14.97 -19.19
CA LYS A 90 -3.16 -15.58 -19.32
C LYS A 90 -4.06 -14.91 -20.38
N GLY A 91 -3.58 -13.89 -21.08
CA GLY A 91 -4.32 -13.24 -22.16
C GLY A 91 -5.36 -12.25 -21.66
N ALA A 92 -4.98 -11.38 -20.71
CA ALA A 92 -5.84 -10.27 -20.34
C ALA A 92 -6.16 -9.38 -21.57
N GLU A 93 -7.43 -9.02 -21.75
CA GLU A 93 -7.87 -8.19 -22.88
C GLU A 93 -8.48 -6.86 -22.42
N GLY A 94 -8.47 -5.88 -23.34
CA GLY A 94 -9.14 -4.59 -23.18
C GLY A 94 -8.71 -3.82 -21.93
N GLY A 95 -9.67 -3.46 -21.08
CA GLY A 95 -9.44 -2.67 -19.87
C GLY A 95 -8.53 -3.35 -18.84
N LYS A 96 -8.55 -4.69 -18.77
CA LYS A 96 -7.71 -5.46 -17.85
C LYS A 96 -6.23 -5.38 -18.24
N GLN A 97 -5.91 -5.53 -19.53
CA GLN A 97 -4.55 -5.38 -20.05
C GLN A 97 -3.99 -3.99 -19.73
N ARG A 98 -4.77 -2.93 -20.03
CA ARG A 98 -4.36 -1.55 -19.75
C ARG A 98 -4.12 -1.30 -18.26
N TYR A 99 -4.92 -1.90 -17.39
CA TYR A 99 -4.71 -1.84 -15.94
C TYR A 99 -3.40 -2.52 -15.55
N LEU A 100 -3.15 -3.76 -15.99
CA LEU A 100 -1.95 -4.53 -15.68
C LEU A 100 -0.67 -3.82 -16.16
N ASP A 101 -0.68 -3.26 -17.37
CA ASP A 101 0.46 -2.51 -17.91
C ASP A 101 0.79 -1.27 -17.08
N ARG A 102 -0.24 -0.55 -16.61
CA ARG A 102 -0.06 0.63 -15.75
C ARG A 102 0.36 0.24 -14.34
N LEU A 103 -0.17 -0.86 -13.81
CA LEU A 103 0.22 -1.41 -12.52
C LEU A 103 1.71 -1.80 -12.54
N ARG A 104 2.16 -2.45 -13.62
CA ARG A 104 3.57 -2.78 -13.85
C ARG A 104 4.47 -1.54 -13.88
N GLN A 105 4.06 -0.47 -14.57
CA GLN A 105 4.80 0.80 -14.55
C GLN A 105 4.93 1.37 -13.14
N THR A 106 3.87 1.28 -12.34
CA THR A 106 3.84 1.73 -10.94
C THR A 106 4.78 0.90 -10.06
N ILE A 107 4.79 -0.43 -10.23
CA ILE A 107 5.72 -1.36 -9.55
C ILE A 107 7.17 -0.99 -9.91
N ASN A 108 7.49 -0.85 -11.20
CA ASN A 108 8.82 -0.49 -11.68
C ASN A 108 9.31 0.85 -11.12
N TRP A 109 8.39 1.81 -10.93
CA TRP A 109 8.72 3.08 -10.32
C TRP A 109 9.00 2.95 -8.82
N LEU A 110 8.17 2.18 -8.09
CA LEU A 110 8.37 1.90 -6.65
C LEU A 110 9.69 1.19 -6.36
N GLU A 111 10.11 0.28 -7.23
CA GLU A 111 11.41 -0.39 -7.09
C GLU A 111 12.59 0.60 -7.16
N LYS A 112 12.46 1.63 -7.99
CA LYS A 112 13.46 2.69 -8.17
C LYS A 112 13.35 3.80 -7.13
N CYS A 113 12.22 3.90 -6.44
CA CYS A 113 11.93 4.91 -5.42
C CYS A 113 11.48 4.27 -4.09
N PRO A 114 12.33 3.44 -3.45
CA PRO A 114 11.97 2.75 -2.21
C PRO A 114 11.68 3.70 -1.03
N GLU A 115 12.19 4.92 -1.06
CA GLU A 115 11.88 5.98 -0.10
C GLU A 115 10.41 6.40 -0.13
N PHE A 116 9.68 6.16 -1.23
CA PHE A 116 8.26 6.45 -1.31
C PHE A 116 7.46 5.69 -0.25
N TYR A 117 7.85 4.45 0.07
CA TYR A 117 7.22 3.71 1.17
C TYR A 117 7.32 4.47 2.50
N ASN A 118 8.46 5.10 2.76
CA ASN A 118 8.62 5.88 3.99
C ASN A 118 7.73 7.11 3.98
N TYR A 119 7.69 7.83 2.86
CA TYR A 119 6.82 8.98 2.67
C TYR A 119 5.36 8.59 2.87
N TYR A 120 4.92 7.56 2.17
CA TYR A 120 3.55 7.06 2.23
C TYR A 120 3.20 6.65 3.67
N PHE A 121 3.96 5.76 4.28
CA PHE A 121 3.60 5.28 5.60
C PHE A 121 3.78 6.32 6.71
N LYS A 122 4.60 7.37 6.54
CA LYS A 122 4.70 8.47 7.52
C LYS A 122 3.35 9.17 7.71
N GLU A 123 2.60 9.37 6.64
CA GLU A 123 1.31 10.07 6.71
C GLU A 123 0.15 9.12 7.04
N TYR A 124 0.34 7.80 6.86
CA TYR A 124 -0.76 6.82 6.90
C TYR A 124 -0.64 5.73 7.97
N TYR A 125 0.33 5.76 8.89
CA TYR A 125 0.49 4.73 9.94
C TYR A 125 -0.31 4.97 11.23
N VAL A 126 -1.04 6.08 11.33
CA VAL A 126 -1.87 6.41 12.49
C VAL A 126 -3.29 6.79 12.06
N CYS A 127 -4.25 6.50 12.94
CA CYS A 127 -5.60 7.00 12.77
C CYS A 127 -5.57 8.55 12.76
N PRO A 128 -6.18 9.22 11.77
CA PRO A 128 -6.18 10.67 11.71
C PRO A 128 -6.88 11.31 12.92
N GLU A 129 -7.90 10.64 13.45
CA GLU A 129 -8.74 11.09 14.56
C GLU A 129 -8.07 10.87 15.92
N CYS A 130 -7.84 9.61 16.31
CA CYS A 130 -7.39 9.28 17.67
C CYS A 130 -5.87 9.04 17.79
N LYS A 131 -5.11 9.20 16.70
CA LYS A 131 -3.66 8.98 16.60
C LYS A 131 -3.18 7.57 16.98
N ALA A 132 -4.10 6.62 17.15
CA ALA A 132 -3.74 5.23 17.41
C ALA A 132 -2.96 4.64 16.23
N SER A 133 -1.94 3.82 16.54
CA SER A 133 -1.19 3.06 15.55
C SER A 133 -2.11 2.09 14.83
N ILE A 134 -2.22 2.20 13.50
CA ILE A 134 -3.07 1.29 12.70
C ILE A 134 -2.47 -0.12 12.61
N PHE A 135 -1.22 -0.31 13.06
CA PHE A 135 -0.61 -1.63 13.20
C PHE A 135 -1.14 -2.41 14.42
N ASP A 136 -1.71 -1.70 15.38
CA ASP A 136 -2.24 -2.27 16.62
C ASP A 136 -3.77 -2.18 16.68
N HIS A 137 -4.33 -1.16 16.02
CA HIS A 137 -5.74 -0.75 16.14
C HIS A 137 -6.42 -0.59 14.78
N TYR A 138 -6.67 -1.71 14.09
CA TYR A 138 -7.36 -1.71 12.78
C TYR A 138 -8.45 -2.79 12.67
N GLY A 139 -9.56 -2.40 12.04
CA GLY A 139 -10.56 -3.28 11.46
C GLY A 139 -10.39 -3.35 9.94
N LYS A 140 -10.81 -4.46 9.34
CA LYS A 140 -10.90 -4.60 7.88
C LYS A 140 -12.32 -5.02 7.49
N HIS A 141 -12.84 -4.41 6.43
CA HIS A 141 -14.11 -4.77 5.82
C HIS A 141 -13.91 -4.93 4.32
N GLU A 142 -14.35 -6.07 3.78
CA GLU A 142 -14.28 -6.39 2.36
C GLU A 142 -15.72 -6.34 1.78
N SER A 143 -15.90 -5.64 0.67
CA SER A 143 -17.18 -5.55 -0.04
C SER A 143 -16.95 -5.62 -1.55
N GLY A 144 -17.05 -6.83 -2.12
CA GLY A 144 -16.64 -7.09 -3.50
C GLY A 144 -15.13 -6.90 -3.67
N ASP A 145 -14.74 -6.07 -4.64
CA ASP A 145 -13.35 -5.68 -4.89
C ASP A 145 -12.90 -4.47 -4.07
N TRP A 146 -13.69 -4.03 -3.10
CA TRP A 146 -13.33 -2.91 -2.23
C TRP A 146 -12.90 -3.40 -0.87
N LEU A 147 -11.77 -2.86 -0.40
CA LEU A 147 -11.26 -3.04 0.94
C LEU A 147 -11.34 -1.72 1.70
N MET A 148 -11.91 -1.77 2.90
CA MET A 148 -11.95 -0.66 3.83
C MET A 148 -11.17 -1.00 5.09
N ILE A 149 -10.30 -0.08 5.51
CA ILE A 149 -9.55 -0.15 6.77
C ILE A 149 -10.13 0.90 7.71
N THR A 150 -10.55 0.48 8.89
CA THR A 150 -11.14 1.32 9.92
C THR A 150 -10.30 1.28 11.20
N CYS A 151 -10.34 2.33 12.01
CA CYS A 151 -9.69 2.30 13.33
C CYS A 151 -10.62 1.60 14.32
N ASP A 152 -10.19 0.49 14.92
CA ASP A 152 -11.02 -0.27 15.87
C ASP A 152 -11.28 0.48 17.20
N ARG A 153 -10.50 1.54 17.47
CA ARG A 153 -10.64 2.36 18.68
C ARG A 153 -11.73 3.43 18.58
N CYS A 154 -11.94 3.99 17.40
CA CYS A 154 -12.84 5.14 17.20
C CYS A 154 -13.76 4.99 15.98
N ASN A 155 -13.70 3.85 15.29
CA ASN A 155 -14.47 3.51 14.09
C ASN A 155 -14.28 4.44 12.88
N THR A 156 -13.33 5.39 12.94
CA THR A 156 -12.99 6.24 11.80
C THR A 156 -12.51 5.38 10.63
N VAL A 157 -13.08 5.62 9.44
CA VAL A 157 -12.56 5.05 8.19
C VAL A 157 -11.20 5.66 7.94
N ILE A 158 -10.15 4.84 8.03
CA ILE A 158 -8.79 5.27 7.76
C ILE A 158 -8.59 5.34 6.26
N LYS A 159 -9.05 4.30 5.54
CA LYS A 159 -8.68 4.05 4.15
C LYS A 159 -9.74 3.21 3.42
N LYS A 160 -10.00 3.49 2.14
CA LYS A 160 -10.91 2.72 1.27
C LYS A 160 -10.30 2.62 -0.12
N TYR A 161 -10.01 1.41 -0.60
CA TYR A 161 -9.36 1.21 -1.89
C TYR A 161 -9.93 0.03 -2.65
N PHE A 162 -9.63 0.06 -3.95
CA PHE A 162 -9.88 -1.05 -4.83
C PHE A 162 -8.81 -2.11 -4.57
N SER A 163 -9.22 -3.19 -3.94
CA SER A 163 -8.40 -4.38 -3.77
C SER A 163 -9.03 -5.43 -4.68
N PRO A 164 -8.79 -5.37 -6.01
CA PRO A 164 -9.29 -6.40 -6.89
C PRO A 164 -8.77 -7.72 -6.31
N LYS A 165 -9.69 -8.61 -5.96
CA LYS A 165 -9.28 -9.93 -5.52
C LYS A 165 -8.68 -10.56 -6.76
N PHE A 166 -7.36 -10.52 -6.84
CA PHE A 166 -6.61 -11.31 -7.77
C PHE A 166 -6.92 -12.76 -7.40
N THR A 167 -7.96 -13.30 -8.03
CA THR A 167 -8.50 -14.61 -7.75
C THR A 167 -7.39 -15.62 -7.99
N SER A 168 -6.94 -16.25 -6.89
CA SER A 168 -6.24 -17.53 -6.92
C SER A 168 -7.15 -18.61 -7.47
#